data_AF-K1ITK0-F1
#
_entry.id   AF-K1ITK0-F1
#
_cell.length_a   1.000
_cell.length_b   1.000
_cell.length_c   1.000
_cell.angle_alpha   90.00
_cell.angle_beta   90.00
_cell.angle_gamma   90.00
#
_symmetry.space_group_name_H-M   'P 1'
#
loop_
_entity.id
_entity.type
_entity.pdbx_description
1 polymer ?
#
loop_
_entity_poly.entity_id
_entity_poly.type
_entity_poly.pdbx_seq_one_letter_code
_entity_poly.pdbx_strand_id
1 'polypeptide(L)'
;MAFKPHLLACAGHYNQLGEHSQQFATFMTYVALVQADGYKPEEFRAAIEVMPPEGFQSVLHALVQALDGAGEQREEYWINRAKPFWQNIWPKSNAFFTSKIAETLARLVIAARGEFPDALATVHAGLQPIQNTHYVIHFLHQSGLCKQFPTHALSLLNAIIAEPQWVSDELGLCLTAIVQSDPLLEENRDYQRLLGVVRIKTL
;
A
#
# COMPACT_ATOMS: atom_id res chain seq x y z
N MET A 1 32.01 4.14 -3.52
CA MET A 1 31.96 3.77 -2.09
C MET A 1 32.16 2.27 -1.95
N ALA A 2 33.12 1.83 -1.13
CA ALA A 2 33.40 0.41 -0.89
C ALA A 2 32.23 -0.36 -0.24
N PHE A 3 31.31 0.34 0.42
CA PHE A 3 30.19 -0.26 1.16
C PHE A 3 29.02 -0.75 0.28
N LYS A 4 28.78 -0.12 -0.87
CA LYS A 4 27.65 -0.43 -1.77
C LYS A 4 27.50 -1.92 -2.12
N PRO A 5 28.54 -2.60 -2.66
CA PRO A 5 28.38 -4.00 -3.06
C PRO A 5 28.06 -4.92 -1.88
N HIS A 6 28.62 -4.64 -0.70
CA HIS A 6 28.33 -5.41 0.52
C HIS A 6 26.89 -5.18 1.01
N LEU A 7 26.41 -3.95 0.96
CA LEU A 7 25.02 -3.63 1.32
C LEU A 7 24.03 -4.40 0.45
N LEU A 8 24.21 -4.39 -0.87
CA LEU A 8 23.32 -5.07 -1.81
C LEU A 8 23.40 -6.60 -1.67
N ALA A 9 24.61 -7.15 -1.53
CA ALA A 9 24.81 -8.59 -1.35
C ALA A 9 24.17 -9.12 -0.05
N CYS A 10 24.09 -8.29 1.00
CA CYS A 10 23.47 -8.64 2.27
C CYS A 10 22.00 -9.07 2.12
N ALA A 11 21.29 -8.60 1.09
CA ALA A 11 19.92 -9.03 0.80
C ALA A 11 19.80 -10.54 0.51
N GLY A 12 20.81 -11.15 -0.12
CA GLY A 12 20.86 -12.61 -0.33
C GLY A 12 21.10 -13.40 0.95
N HIS A 13 21.46 -12.71 2.05
CA HIS A 13 21.69 -13.28 3.37
C HIS A 13 20.60 -12.86 4.37
N TYR A 14 19.44 -12.38 3.89
CA TYR A 14 18.38 -11.81 4.73
C TYR A 14 17.98 -12.70 5.92
N ASN A 15 17.82 -14.01 5.70
CA ASN A 15 17.46 -14.98 6.74
C ASN A 15 18.54 -15.15 7.83
N GLN A 16 19.79 -14.78 7.53
CA GLN A 16 20.91 -14.85 8.49
C GLN A 16 20.96 -13.64 9.41
N LEU A 17 20.19 -12.57 9.12
CA LEU A 17 20.17 -11.35 9.91
C LEU A 17 19.38 -11.48 11.22
N GLY A 18 18.60 -12.55 11.39
CA GLY A 18 17.80 -12.78 12.59
C GLY A 18 16.92 -11.58 12.95
N GLU A 19 17.07 -11.09 14.17
CA GLU A 19 16.31 -9.95 14.72
C GLU A 19 16.58 -8.60 14.01
N HIS A 20 17.63 -8.50 13.19
CA HIS A 20 18.01 -7.28 12.47
C HIS A 20 17.50 -7.23 11.03
N SER A 21 16.83 -8.28 10.57
CA SER A 21 16.33 -8.41 9.20
C SER A 21 15.42 -7.25 8.78
N GLN A 22 14.47 -6.89 9.66
CA GLN A 22 13.55 -5.78 9.41
C GLN A 22 14.29 -4.42 9.34
N GLN A 23 15.23 -4.16 10.24
CA GLN A 23 16.01 -2.92 10.28
C GLN A 23 16.86 -2.79 9.01
N PHE A 24 17.42 -3.89 8.51
CA PHE A 24 18.13 -3.92 7.25
C PHE A 24 17.22 -3.57 6.05
N ALA A 25 16.04 -4.20 5.94
CA ALA A 25 15.07 -3.86 4.89
C ALA A 25 14.66 -2.39 4.96
N THR A 26 14.39 -1.87 6.16
CA THR A 26 14.08 -0.46 6.39
C THR A 26 15.22 0.43 5.92
N PHE A 27 16.44 0.19 6.39
CA PHE A 27 17.61 0.97 6.00
C PHE A 27 17.81 0.99 4.48
N MET A 28 17.78 -0.17 3.83
CA MET A 28 17.92 -0.29 2.38
C MET A 28 16.82 0.49 1.64
N THR A 29 15.58 0.45 2.14
CA THR A 29 14.46 1.21 1.57
C THR A 29 14.70 2.71 1.65
N TYR A 30 15.19 3.22 2.79
CA TYR A 30 15.52 4.64 2.93
C TYR A 30 16.68 5.06 2.01
N VAL A 31 17.73 4.24 1.87
CA VAL A 31 18.84 4.52 0.93
C VAL A 31 18.32 4.61 -0.51
N ALA A 32 17.41 3.72 -0.88
CA ALA A 32 16.79 3.72 -2.20
C ALA A 32 15.86 4.94 -2.41
N LEU A 33 15.08 5.33 -1.39
CA LEU A 33 14.19 6.48 -1.44
C LEU A 33 14.93 7.80 -1.61
N VAL A 34 16.04 8.01 -0.88
CA VAL A 34 16.85 9.22 -1.04
C VAL A 34 17.60 9.28 -2.38
N GLN A 35 17.55 8.21 -3.18
CA GLN A 35 18.27 8.06 -4.45
C GLN A 35 19.77 8.34 -4.26
N ALA A 36 20.37 7.64 -3.27
CA ALA A 36 21.75 7.87 -2.90
C ALA A 36 22.72 7.76 -4.09
N ASP A 37 23.66 8.71 -4.18
CA ASP A 37 24.60 8.79 -5.29
C ASP A 37 25.36 7.48 -5.51
N GLY A 38 25.44 7.08 -6.78
CA GLY A 38 26.17 5.87 -7.20
C GLY A 38 25.39 4.57 -7.05
N TYR A 39 24.14 4.60 -6.57
CA TYR A 39 23.21 3.46 -6.64
C TYR A 39 22.30 3.59 -7.87
N LYS A 40 21.96 2.45 -8.49
CA LYS A 40 20.99 2.39 -9.58
C LYS A 40 19.69 1.70 -9.13
N PRO A 41 18.52 2.07 -9.66
CA PRO A 41 17.26 1.41 -9.33
C PRO A 41 17.27 -0.11 -9.54
N GLU A 42 17.95 -0.59 -10.59
CA GLU A 42 18.05 -2.01 -10.91
C GLU A 42 18.88 -2.79 -9.88
N GLU A 43 19.85 -2.14 -9.22
CA GLU A 43 20.65 -2.74 -8.16
C GLU A 43 19.78 -3.01 -6.91
N PHE A 44 18.93 -2.05 -6.54
CA PHE A 44 17.96 -2.25 -5.46
C PHE A 44 16.92 -3.29 -5.82
N ARG A 45 16.39 -3.26 -7.06
CA ARG A 45 15.44 -4.28 -7.52
C ARG A 45 16.02 -5.68 -7.39
N ALA A 46 17.23 -5.89 -7.90
CA ALA A 46 17.91 -7.19 -7.82
C ALA A 46 18.16 -7.62 -6.36
N ALA A 47 18.53 -6.69 -5.48
CA ALA A 47 18.69 -6.97 -4.06
C ALA A 47 17.35 -7.37 -3.41
N ILE A 48 16.27 -6.66 -3.71
CA ILE A 48 14.94 -6.99 -3.18
C ILE A 48 14.49 -8.36 -3.71
N GLU A 49 14.66 -8.65 -5.00
CA GLU A 49 14.22 -9.91 -5.65
C GLU A 49 14.79 -11.19 -5.04
N VAL A 50 15.97 -11.12 -4.40
CA VAL A 50 16.58 -12.28 -3.72
C VAL A 50 16.15 -12.43 -2.26
N MET A 51 15.38 -11.49 -1.72
CA MET A 51 14.85 -11.58 -0.36
C MET A 51 13.73 -12.63 -0.26
N PRO A 52 13.53 -13.21 0.94
CA PRO A 52 12.35 -14.02 1.22
C PRO A 52 11.08 -13.14 1.29
N PRO A 53 9.88 -13.75 1.29
CA PRO A 53 8.59 -13.05 1.35
C PRO A 53 8.49 -11.95 2.42
N GLU A 54 9.05 -12.19 3.60
CA GLU A 54 9.06 -11.28 4.74
C GLU A 54 9.90 -10.01 4.47
N GLY A 55 10.92 -10.12 3.61
CA GLY A 55 11.73 -8.99 3.16
C GLY A 55 10.93 -8.02 2.32
N PHE A 56 10.11 -8.51 1.37
CA PHE A 56 9.22 -7.64 0.57
C PHE A 56 8.24 -6.88 1.44
N GLN A 57 7.63 -7.57 2.41
CA GLN A 57 6.71 -6.94 3.34
C GLN A 57 7.41 -5.87 4.17
N SER A 58 8.64 -6.12 4.62
CA SER A 58 9.43 -5.16 5.41
C SER A 58 9.81 -3.92 4.59
N VAL A 59 10.21 -4.10 3.33
CA VAL A 59 10.49 -3.00 2.39
C VAL A 59 9.24 -2.15 2.15
N LEU A 60 8.10 -2.79 1.89
CA LEU A 60 6.85 -2.07 1.64
C LEU A 60 6.34 -1.35 2.90
N HIS A 61 6.51 -1.95 4.08
CA HIS A 61 6.18 -1.31 5.34
C HIS A 61 7.04 -0.07 5.58
N ALA A 62 8.34 -0.15 5.30
CA ALA A 62 9.25 0.98 5.37
C ALA A 62 8.86 2.10 4.39
N LEU A 63 8.39 1.75 3.19
CA LEU A 63 7.87 2.71 2.22
C LEU A 63 6.63 3.46 2.75
N VAL A 64 5.67 2.75 3.35
CA VAL A 64 4.49 3.35 4.00
C VAL A 64 4.92 4.27 5.14
N GLN A 65 5.84 3.82 6.00
CA GLN A 65 6.34 4.63 7.12
C GLN A 65 7.06 5.90 6.64
N ALA A 66 7.86 5.80 5.58
CA ALA A 66 8.56 6.95 5.02
C ALA A 66 7.56 7.98 4.45
N LEU A 67 6.52 7.50 3.76
CA LEU A 67 5.46 8.37 3.26
C LEU A 67 4.69 9.01 4.43
N ASP A 68 4.17 8.24 5.37
CA ASP A 68 3.43 8.77 6.53
C ASP A 68 4.28 9.75 7.37
N GLY A 69 5.57 9.47 7.50
CA GLY A 69 6.55 10.31 8.21
C GLY A 69 6.88 11.63 7.50
N ALA A 70 6.53 11.80 6.22
CA ALA A 70 6.76 13.04 5.47
C ALA A 70 5.85 14.21 5.90
N GLY A 71 4.88 13.97 6.80
CA GLY A 71 4.04 15.03 7.37
C GLY A 71 3.22 15.77 6.30
N GLU A 72 3.42 17.06 6.18
CA GLU A 72 2.74 17.91 5.18
C GLU A 72 3.29 17.71 3.76
N GLN A 73 4.47 17.13 3.60
CA GLN A 73 5.09 16.89 2.28
C GLN A 73 4.70 15.55 1.67
N ARG A 74 3.69 14.85 2.20
CA ARG A 74 3.29 13.50 1.75
C ARG A 74 3.04 13.41 0.25
N GLU A 75 2.31 14.37 -0.30
CA GLU A 75 1.95 14.39 -1.73
C GLU A 75 3.21 14.57 -2.59
N GLU A 76 4.07 15.52 -2.23
CA GLU A 76 5.35 15.76 -2.90
C GLU A 76 6.30 14.55 -2.75
N TYR A 77 6.29 13.89 -1.59
CA TYR A 77 7.05 12.68 -1.31
C TYR A 77 6.54 11.49 -2.13
N TRP A 78 5.22 11.36 -2.31
CA TRP A 78 4.64 10.36 -3.20
C TRP A 78 5.17 10.54 -4.62
N ILE A 79 5.02 11.76 -5.18
CA ILE A 79 5.41 12.08 -6.55
C ILE A 79 6.91 11.86 -6.79
N ASN A 80 7.75 12.34 -5.88
CA ASN A 80 9.20 12.40 -6.12
C ASN A 80 9.96 11.18 -5.60
N ARG A 81 9.37 10.38 -4.70
CA ARG A 81 10.08 9.29 -3.99
C ARG A 81 9.33 7.97 -4.06
N ALA A 82 8.12 7.91 -3.51
CA ALA A 82 7.43 6.62 -3.36
C ALA A 82 6.96 6.03 -4.69
N LYS A 83 6.39 6.86 -5.59
CA LYS A 83 5.99 6.43 -6.93
C LYS A 83 7.18 6.01 -7.79
N PRO A 84 8.28 6.78 -7.89
CA PRO A 84 9.50 6.31 -8.57
C PRO A 84 10.07 5.02 -7.99
N PHE A 85 10.02 4.84 -6.66
CA PHE A 85 10.42 3.59 -6.02
C PHE A 85 9.55 2.42 -6.52
N TRP A 86 8.23 2.56 -6.51
CA TRP A 86 7.33 1.53 -7.02
C TRP A 86 7.59 1.19 -8.49
N GLN A 87 7.74 2.21 -9.34
CA GLN A 87 7.88 2.01 -10.79
C GLN A 87 9.24 1.42 -11.19
N ASN A 88 10.30 1.86 -10.51
CA ASN A 88 11.68 1.60 -10.91
C ASN A 88 12.42 0.63 -10.00
N ILE A 89 11.96 0.36 -8.79
CA ILE A 89 12.68 -0.48 -7.82
C ILE A 89 11.85 -1.70 -7.40
N TRP A 90 10.54 -1.55 -7.19
CA TRP A 90 9.71 -2.67 -6.76
C TRP A 90 9.75 -3.83 -7.78
N PRO A 91 9.93 -5.08 -7.33
CA PRO A 91 9.91 -6.24 -8.22
C PRO A 91 8.54 -6.45 -8.89
N LYS A 92 8.53 -6.81 -10.18
CA LYS A 92 7.31 -6.92 -10.99
C LYS A 92 6.72 -8.33 -11.09
N SER A 93 7.32 -9.34 -10.46
CA SER A 93 6.84 -10.72 -10.55
C SER A 93 5.56 -10.94 -9.74
N ASN A 94 4.65 -11.74 -10.28
CA ASN A 94 3.37 -12.06 -9.62
C ASN A 94 3.54 -12.80 -8.29
N ALA A 95 4.68 -13.47 -8.08
CA ALA A 95 4.99 -14.16 -6.82
C ALA A 95 5.01 -13.20 -5.60
N PHE A 96 5.06 -11.89 -5.83
CA PHE A 96 5.14 -10.88 -4.77
C PHE A 96 3.78 -10.29 -4.38
N PHE A 97 2.71 -10.55 -5.14
CA PHE A 97 1.38 -10.02 -4.83
C PHE A 97 0.59 -11.03 -4.00
N THR A 98 0.84 -11.03 -2.69
CA THR A 98 0.06 -11.78 -1.70
C THR A 98 -0.99 -10.88 -1.04
N SER A 99 -1.98 -11.50 -0.38
CA SER A 99 -2.99 -10.79 0.43
C SER A 99 -2.37 -9.83 1.47
N LYS A 100 -1.25 -10.22 2.09
CA LYS A 100 -0.52 -9.39 3.07
C LYS A 100 0.16 -8.17 2.43
N ILE A 101 0.68 -8.33 1.22
CA ILE A 101 1.25 -7.23 0.43
C ILE A 101 0.13 -6.30 -0.02
N ALA A 102 -0.98 -6.82 -0.51
CA ALA A 102 -2.14 -6.01 -0.88
C ALA A 102 -2.70 -5.17 0.28
N GLU A 103 -2.72 -5.71 1.50
CA GLU A 103 -3.09 -4.95 2.71
C GLU A 103 -2.15 -3.75 2.91
N THR A 104 -0.85 -3.96 2.75
CA THR A 104 0.16 -2.90 2.91
C THR A 104 0.10 -1.88 1.77
N LEU A 105 -0.20 -2.33 0.54
CA LEU A 105 -0.44 -1.43 -0.60
C LEU A 105 -1.65 -0.55 -0.40
N ALA A 106 -2.77 -1.10 0.10
CA ALA A 106 -3.94 -0.31 0.39
C ALA A 106 -3.63 0.80 1.41
N ARG A 107 -2.79 0.52 2.42
CA ARG A 107 -2.31 1.53 3.37
C ARG A 107 -1.41 2.58 2.72
N LEU A 108 -0.52 2.17 1.80
CA LEU A 108 0.32 3.09 1.03
C LEU A 108 -0.53 4.09 0.23
N VAL A 109 -1.57 3.58 -0.42
CA VAL A 109 -2.50 4.39 -1.22
C VAL A 109 -3.21 5.42 -0.32
N ILE A 110 -3.71 5.01 0.84
CA ILE A 110 -4.36 5.92 1.80
C ILE A 110 -3.37 6.98 2.33
N ALA A 111 -2.13 6.57 2.62
CA ALA A 111 -1.08 7.48 3.12
C ALA A 111 -0.71 8.58 2.11
N ALA A 112 -0.99 8.39 0.81
CA ALA A 112 -0.71 9.36 -0.26
C ALA A 112 -1.63 10.60 -0.26
N ARG A 113 -2.71 10.63 0.56
CA ARG A 113 -3.61 11.80 0.74
C ARG A 113 -4.14 12.35 -0.59
N GLY A 114 -3.85 13.60 -0.97
CA GLY A 114 -4.34 14.21 -2.22
C GLY A 114 -3.91 13.44 -3.47
N GLU A 115 -2.82 12.68 -3.39
CA GLU A 115 -2.34 11.79 -4.45
C GLU A 115 -3.02 10.40 -4.43
N PHE A 116 -4.03 10.19 -3.60
CA PHE A 116 -4.76 8.93 -3.48
C PHE A 116 -5.24 8.35 -4.83
N PRO A 117 -5.83 9.13 -5.76
CA PRO A 117 -6.19 8.63 -7.09
C PRO A 117 -4.99 8.06 -7.88
N ASP A 118 -3.90 8.81 -7.91
CA ASP A 118 -2.68 8.42 -8.64
C ASP A 118 -2.00 7.21 -7.99
N ALA A 119 -1.96 7.18 -6.66
CA ALA A 119 -1.43 6.07 -5.89
C ALA A 119 -2.23 4.79 -6.12
N LEU A 120 -3.56 4.87 -6.08
CA LEU A 120 -4.43 3.73 -6.36
C LEU A 120 -4.18 3.17 -7.76
N ALA A 121 -4.18 4.04 -8.77
CA ALA A 121 -3.92 3.63 -10.16
C ALA A 121 -2.54 2.98 -10.32
N THR A 122 -1.52 3.52 -9.64
CA THR A 122 -0.13 3.04 -9.71
C THR A 122 0.05 1.64 -9.15
N VAL A 123 -0.64 1.30 -8.05
CA VAL A 123 -0.47 0.00 -7.37
C VAL A 123 -1.61 -0.98 -7.62
N HIS A 124 -2.63 -0.59 -8.39
CA HIS A 124 -3.87 -1.36 -8.58
C HIS A 124 -3.63 -2.83 -8.97
N ALA A 125 -2.66 -3.08 -9.85
CA ALA A 125 -2.33 -4.44 -10.31
C ALA A 125 -1.85 -5.38 -9.17
N GLY A 126 -1.35 -4.81 -8.07
CA GLY A 126 -0.94 -5.57 -6.88
C GLY A 126 -2.01 -5.69 -5.80
N LEU A 127 -3.15 -5.00 -5.96
CA LEU A 127 -4.28 -5.12 -5.05
C LEU A 127 -5.06 -6.40 -5.34
N GLN A 128 -5.52 -7.02 -4.27
CA GLN A 128 -6.39 -8.19 -4.29
C GLN A 128 -7.17 -8.23 -2.98
N PRO A 129 -8.20 -9.08 -2.88
CA PRO A 129 -8.92 -9.27 -1.64
C PRO A 129 -8.01 -9.62 -0.46
N ILE A 130 -8.23 -8.95 0.67
CA ILE A 130 -7.42 -9.12 1.87
C ILE A 130 -8.18 -9.82 2.98
N GLN A 131 -7.46 -10.56 3.83
CA GLN A 131 -8.08 -11.29 4.94
C GLN A 131 -8.57 -10.37 6.06
N ASN A 132 -7.79 -9.33 6.42
CA ASN A 132 -8.13 -8.41 7.48
C ASN A 132 -8.32 -6.99 6.93
N THR A 133 -9.57 -6.62 6.67
CA THR A 133 -9.93 -5.32 6.10
C THR A 133 -10.12 -4.23 7.15
N HIS A 134 -10.29 -4.59 8.43
CA HIS A 134 -10.64 -3.66 9.50
C HIS A 134 -9.67 -2.48 9.59
N TYR A 135 -8.37 -2.75 9.60
CA TYR A 135 -7.35 -1.70 9.75
C TYR A 135 -7.33 -0.76 8.54
N VAL A 136 -7.45 -1.28 7.33
CA VAL A 136 -7.48 -0.47 6.10
C VAL A 136 -8.73 0.41 6.04
N ILE A 137 -9.90 -0.16 6.36
CA ILE A 137 -11.18 0.58 6.39
C ILE A 137 -11.12 1.70 7.45
N HIS A 138 -10.54 1.41 8.62
CA HIS A 138 -10.35 2.40 9.67
C HIS A 138 -9.56 3.62 9.19
N PHE A 139 -8.38 3.42 8.57
CA PHE A 139 -7.61 4.55 8.03
C PHE A 139 -8.31 5.27 6.90
N LEU A 140 -8.99 4.53 6.01
CA LEU A 140 -9.72 5.15 4.91
C LEU A 140 -10.82 6.07 5.46
N HIS A 141 -11.56 5.62 6.47
CA HIS A 141 -12.56 6.44 7.13
C HIS A 141 -11.95 7.69 7.79
N GLN A 142 -10.91 7.53 8.61
CA GLN A 142 -10.27 8.64 9.32
C GLN A 142 -9.61 9.66 8.40
N SER A 143 -9.12 9.23 7.24
CA SER A 143 -8.45 10.09 6.27
C SER A 143 -9.37 11.11 5.60
N GLY A 144 -10.69 10.90 5.61
CA GLY A 144 -11.65 11.73 4.87
C GLY A 144 -11.67 11.50 3.35
N LEU A 145 -10.86 10.57 2.84
CA LEU A 145 -10.74 10.30 1.40
C LEU A 145 -12.02 9.77 0.77
N CYS A 146 -12.91 9.13 1.54
CA CYS A 146 -14.25 8.76 1.10
C CYS A 146 -15.07 9.97 0.62
N LYS A 147 -14.84 11.16 1.18
CA LYS A 147 -15.52 12.39 0.77
C LYS A 147 -14.79 13.10 -0.36
N GLN A 148 -13.47 13.12 -0.30
CA GLN A 148 -12.64 13.84 -1.28
C GLN A 148 -12.57 13.11 -2.63
N PHE A 149 -12.53 11.78 -2.62
CA PHE A 149 -12.37 10.94 -3.81
C PHE A 149 -13.33 9.73 -3.78
N PRO A 150 -14.66 9.95 -3.79
CA PRO A 150 -15.65 8.92 -3.54
C PRO A 150 -15.55 7.72 -4.50
N THR A 151 -15.35 7.96 -5.80
CA THR A 151 -15.18 6.89 -6.81
C THR A 151 -13.93 6.04 -6.57
N HIS A 152 -12.81 6.68 -6.21
CA HIS A 152 -11.54 5.98 -5.96
C HIS A 152 -11.59 5.21 -4.63
N ALA A 153 -12.23 5.77 -3.61
CA ALA A 153 -12.45 5.10 -2.33
C ALA A 153 -13.32 3.85 -2.52
N LEU A 154 -14.38 3.96 -3.32
CA LEU A 154 -15.22 2.83 -3.71
C LEU A 154 -14.40 1.76 -4.46
N SER A 155 -13.55 2.16 -5.41
CA SER A 155 -12.68 1.25 -6.16
C SER A 155 -11.71 0.50 -5.24
N LEU A 156 -11.04 1.20 -4.31
CA LEU A 156 -10.15 0.56 -3.33
C LEU A 156 -10.89 -0.46 -2.47
N LEU A 157 -12.05 -0.09 -1.91
CA LEU A 157 -12.86 -1.00 -1.10
C LEU A 157 -13.27 -2.25 -1.89
N ASN A 158 -13.61 -2.09 -3.17
CA ASN A 158 -13.97 -3.22 -4.02
C ASN A 158 -12.79 -4.13 -4.33
N ALA A 159 -11.58 -3.57 -4.50
CA ALA A 159 -10.37 -4.33 -4.74
C ALA A 159 -9.97 -5.22 -3.54
N ILE A 160 -10.22 -4.75 -2.31
CA ILE A 160 -9.76 -5.44 -1.09
C ILE A 160 -10.83 -6.30 -0.39
N ILE A 161 -12.12 -6.17 -0.76
CA ILE A 161 -13.23 -6.92 -0.14
C ILE A 161 -13.82 -7.91 -1.16
N ALA A 162 -13.53 -9.20 -1.01
CA ALA A 162 -14.11 -10.28 -1.82
C ALA A 162 -15.53 -10.67 -1.37
N GLU A 163 -15.69 -11.06 -0.10
CA GLU A 163 -16.90 -11.70 0.43
C GLU A 163 -17.32 -11.14 1.80
N PRO A 164 -18.56 -11.41 2.26
CA PRO A 164 -19.16 -10.75 3.43
C PRO A 164 -18.56 -11.07 4.81
N GLN A 165 -17.39 -11.69 4.90
CA GLN A 165 -16.88 -12.17 6.18
C GLN A 165 -16.09 -11.09 6.92
N TRP A 166 -16.50 -10.80 8.17
CA TRP A 166 -15.78 -9.96 9.15
C TRP A 166 -15.52 -8.51 8.73
N VAL A 167 -16.55 -7.81 8.26
CA VAL A 167 -16.40 -6.42 7.81
C VAL A 167 -16.65 -5.43 8.95
N SER A 168 -15.78 -4.41 9.09
CA SER A 168 -15.89 -3.38 10.13
C SER A 168 -17.19 -2.57 10.00
N ASP A 169 -17.76 -2.12 11.11
CA ASP A 169 -18.90 -1.17 11.10
C ASP A 169 -18.54 0.13 10.38
N GLU A 170 -17.25 0.47 10.36
CA GLU A 170 -16.70 1.62 9.63
C GLU A 170 -16.85 1.50 8.11
N LEU A 171 -17.11 0.30 7.56
CA LEU A 171 -17.46 0.19 6.13
C LEU A 171 -18.76 0.95 5.85
N GLY A 172 -19.76 0.82 6.71
CA GLY A 172 -21.03 1.54 6.54
C GLY A 172 -20.82 3.06 6.57
N LEU A 173 -19.90 3.54 7.42
CA LEU A 173 -19.53 4.95 7.50
C LEU A 173 -18.81 5.41 6.22
N CYS A 174 -17.88 4.61 5.69
CA CYS A 174 -17.23 4.89 4.41
C CYS A 174 -18.24 4.98 3.26
N LEU A 175 -19.13 4.01 3.14
CA LEU A 175 -20.16 3.99 2.08
C LEU A 175 -21.11 5.18 2.20
N THR A 176 -21.52 5.53 3.42
CA THR A 176 -22.34 6.71 3.68
C THR A 176 -21.64 7.98 3.24
N ALA A 177 -20.36 8.16 3.60
CA ALA A 177 -19.58 9.32 3.21
C ALA A 177 -19.39 9.41 1.68
N ILE A 178 -19.23 8.27 1.00
CA ILE A 178 -19.11 8.19 -0.47
C ILE A 178 -20.38 8.70 -1.14
N VAL A 179 -21.56 8.16 -0.79
CA VAL A 179 -22.82 8.53 -1.46
C VAL A 179 -23.29 9.95 -1.10
N GLN A 180 -22.99 10.42 0.11
CA GLN A 180 -23.24 11.81 0.48
C GLN A 180 -22.42 12.80 -0.35
N SER A 181 -21.23 12.40 -0.80
CA SER A 181 -20.33 13.24 -1.58
C SER A 181 -20.59 13.12 -3.08
N ASP A 182 -20.98 11.94 -3.55
CA ASP A 182 -21.41 11.68 -4.93
C ASP A 182 -22.66 10.79 -4.96
N PRO A 183 -23.87 11.39 -4.97
CA PRO A 183 -25.13 10.64 -4.94
C PRO A 183 -25.33 9.72 -6.15
N LEU A 184 -24.65 9.95 -7.27
CA LEU A 184 -24.76 9.09 -8.46
C LEU A 184 -24.18 7.68 -8.20
N LEU A 185 -23.33 7.54 -7.19
CA LEU A 185 -22.77 6.24 -6.79
C LEU A 185 -23.78 5.36 -6.05
N GLU A 186 -24.95 5.88 -5.66
CA GLU A 186 -25.97 5.05 -5.00
C GLU A 186 -26.42 3.90 -5.90
N GLU A 187 -26.64 4.14 -7.19
CA GLU A 187 -27.03 3.10 -8.15
C GLU A 187 -25.84 2.28 -8.68
N ASN A 188 -24.61 2.62 -8.29
CA ASN A 188 -23.42 1.92 -8.75
C ASN A 188 -23.41 0.47 -8.24
N ARG A 189 -23.16 -0.48 -9.15
CA ARG A 189 -23.14 -1.93 -8.85
C ARG A 189 -22.16 -2.29 -7.72
N ASP A 190 -20.98 -1.68 -7.73
CA ASP A 190 -19.92 -1.94 -6.76
C ASP A 190 -20.29 -1.37 -5.39
N TYR A 191 -20.99 -0.24 -5.35
CA TYR A 191 -21.57 0.31 -4.12
C TYR A 191 -22.66 -0.62 -3.55
N GLN A 192 -23.61 -1.03 -4.39
CA GLN A 192 -24.70 -1.91 -3.98
C GLN A 192 -24.20 -3.27 -3.47
N ARG A 193 -23.14 -3.82 -4.08
CA ARG A 193 -22.47 -5.03 -3.62
C ARG A 193 -21.94 -4.86 -2.19
N LEU A 194 -21.17 -3.81 -1.93
CA LEU A 194 -20.60 -3.54 -0.60
C LEU A 194 -21.68 -3.18 0.43
N LEU A 195 -22.74 -2.50 0.03
CA LEU A 195 -23.88 -2.22 0.90
C LEU A 195 -24.59 -3.52 1.32
N GLY A 196 -24.73 -4.47 0.40
CA GLY A 196 -25.23 -5.81 0.70
C GLY A 196 -24.40 -6.54 1.75
N VAL A 197 -23.07 -6.41 1.69
CA VAL A 197 -22.15 -6.97 2.70
C VAL A 197 -22.40 -6.39 4.10
N VAL A 198 -22.58 -5.07 4.21
CA VAL A 198 -22.89 -4.41 5.50
C VAL A 198 -24.23 -4.90 6.07
N ARG A 199 -25.25 -5.06 5.22
CA ARG A 199 -26.59 -5.50 5.65
C ARG A 199 -26.60 -6.94 6.19
N ILE A 200 -25.85 -7.85 5.56
CA ILE A 200 -25.75 -9.25 6.00
C ILE A 200 -25.16 -9.36 7.42
N LYS A 201 -24.21 -8.48 7.78
CA LYS A 201 -23.61 -8.47 9.13
C LYS A 201 -24.60 -8.09 10.24
N THR A 202 -25.66 -7.35 9.92
CA THR A 202 -26.59 -6.80 10.94
C THR A 202 -27.74 -7.78 11.27
N LEU A 203 -27.79 -8.93 10.59
CA LEU A 203 -28.76 -10.02 10.79
C LEU A 203 -28.13 -11.17 11.58
#